data_AF-A0AAN4WLL5-F1
#
_entry.id   AF-A0AAN4WLL5-F1
#
_cell.length_a   1.000
_cell.length_b   1.000
_cell.length_c   1.000
_cell.angle_alpha   90.00
_cell.angle_beta   90.00
_cell.angle_gamma   90.00
#
_symmetry.space_group_name_H-M   'P 1'
#
loop_
_entity.id
_entity.type
_entity.pdbx_description
1 polymer ?
#
loop_
_entity_poly.entity_id
_entity_poly.type
_entity_poly.pdbx_seq_one_letter_code
_entity_poly.pdbx_strand_id
1 'polypeptide(L)'
;MNYSHFVGLDVGKKSFDACLVSLDKELSHHTFPNTPGGIEELLHRVKQHGVEVETALFCAENMGSHVIDLCLSSYQFHFPLALECPLTIKRSIGLQRGKNDRIDARRIARYACLHYRKLRLYELPDKDLVRLRNWMVIRDNLVKQKVSSRKLLELPRETSGLADLVTAMTFLEKQLSLVKEKISYVEQEMEKIISSNIALLTNYQLLTSIKGIGPINAIVLLCVTGNFHRFSDPRKFVCYCGVAPFEHSSGTSIRGKTKTSNLANREVKVYLTRAAITAISWDPQIKAYYKRKTGEGKHKASVINAVRAKIIARCFAVIKRKTPFVTLRA
;
A
#
# COMPACT_ATOMS: atom_id res chain seq x y z
N MET A 1 -0.55 2.67 27.39
CA MET A 1 -1.90 2.38 27.91
C MET A 1 -1.95 0.91 28.30
N ASN A 2 -2.42 0.60 29.51
CA ASN A 2 -2.74 -0.77 29.90
C ASN A 2 -4.22 -0.97 29.64
N TYR A 3 -4.56 -1.89 28.75
CA TYR A 3 -5.95 -2.28 28.47
C TYR A 3 -6.28 -3.52 29.29
N SER A 4 -7.45 -3.55 29.91
CA SER A 4 -7.98 -4.72 30.64
C SER A 4 -9.04 -5.48 29.84
N HIS A 5 -9.67 -4.82 28.87
CA HIS A 5 -10.73 -5.37 28.03
C HIS A 5 -10.36 -5.23 26.56
N PHE A 6 -10.63 -6.30 25.79
CA PHE A 6 -10.27 -6.43 24.39
C PHE A 6 -11.48 -6.87 23.58
N VAL A 7 -11.77 -6.19 22.49
CA VAL A 7 -12.87 -6.53 21.59
C VAL A 7 -12.27 -6.96 20.26
N GLY A 8 -12.43 -8.23 19.90
CA GLY A 8 -12.05 -8.76 18.60
C GLY A 8 -13.21 -8.69 17.63
N LEU A 9 -12.97 -8.14 16.45
CA LEU A 9 -13.97 -7.92 15.41
C LEU A 9 -13.58 -8.67 14.14
N ASP A 10 -14.37 -9.67 13.76
CA ASP A 10 -14.28 -10.31 12.45
C ASP A 10 -15.29 -9.66 11.50
N VAL A 11 -14.79 -8.83 10.58
CA VAL A 11 -15.62 -7.89 9.81
C VAL A 11 -15.85 -8.40 8.39
N GLY A 12 -17.10 -8.80 8.12
CA GLY A 12 -17.58 -9.19 6.80
C GLY A 12 -18.28 -8.04 6.04
N LYS A 13 -18.78 -8.35 4.84
CA LYS A 13 -19.44 -7.36 3.98
C LYS A 13 -20.78 -6.85 4.54
N LYS A 14 -21.59 -7.74 5.12
CA LYS A 14 -22.96 -7.43 5.58
C LYS A 14 -23.07 -7.35 7.10
N SER A 15 -22.22 -8.08 7.80
CA SER A 15 -22.23 -8.24 9.26
C SER A 15 -20.80 -8.38 9.77
N PHE A 16 -20.63 -8.24 11.07
CA PHE A 16 -19.40 -8.56 11.77
C PHE A 16 -19.71 -9.26 13.08
N ASP A 17 -18.80 -10.12 13.51
CA ASP A 17 -18.85 -10.79 14.80
C ASP A 17 -17.91 -10.08 15.77
N ALA A 18 -18.41 -9.83 16.98
CA ALA A 18 -17.65 -9.16 18.02
C ALA A 18 -17.54 -10.06 19.26
N CYS A 19 -16.32 -10.22 19.75
CA CYS A 19 -16.02 -10.97 20.95
C CYS A 19 -15.33 -10.07 21.98
N LEU A 20 -15.96 -9.88 23.14
CA LEU A 20 -15.38 -9.16 24.27
C LEU A 20 -14.64 -10.15 25.18
N VAL A 21 -13.39 -9.85 25.50
CA VAL A 21 -12.51 -10.68 26.33
C VAL A 21 -11.87 -9.83 27.43
N SER A 22 -11.75 -10.40 28.63
CA SER A 22 -10.95 -9.89 29.74
C SER A 22 -10.08 -11.01 30.29
N LEU A 23 -8.78 -10.77 30.47
CA LEU A 23 -7.80 -11.76 30.97
C LEU A 23 -7.91 -13.16 30.27
N ASP A 24 -8.05 -13.18 28.95
CA ASP A 24 -8.24 -14.40 28.11
C ASP A 24 -9.58 -15.15 28.32
N LYS A 25 -10.50 -14.61 29.13
CA LYS A 25 -11.86 -15.11 29.31
C LYS A 25 -12.85 -14.35 28.41
N GLU A 26 -13.61 -15.09 27.61
CA GLU A 26 -14.73 -14.55 26.82
C GLU A 26 -15.85 -14.11 27.77
N LEU A 27 -16.25 -12.84 27.67
CA LEU A 27 -17.35 -12.25 28.44
C LEU A 27 -18.64 -12.26 27.63
N SER A 28 -18.57 -11.92 26.35
CA SER A 28 -19.71 -11.92 25.45
C SER A 28 -19.30 -12.08 23.98
N HIS A 29 -20.28 -12.53 23.19
CA HIS A 29 -20.15 -12.66 21.75
C HIS A 29 -21.48 -12.32 21.08
N HIS A 30 -21.45 -11.42 20.10
CA HIS A 30 -22.63 -11.01 19.34
C HIS A 30 -22.28 -10.71 17.89
N THR A 31 -23.25 -10.90 17.01
CA THR A 31 -23.17 -10.55 15.60
C THR A 31 -23.99 -9.29 15.35
N PHE A 32 -23.44 -8.36 14.58
CA PHE A 32 -24.07 -7.08 14.27
C PHE A 32 -24.09 -6.84 12.76
N PRO A 33 -25.03 -6.05 12.23
CA PRO A 33 -24.94 -5.57 10.86
C PRO A 33 -23.71 -4.66 10.70
N ASN A 34 -23.02 -4.76 9.55
CA ASN A 34 -21.89 -3.89 9.23
C ASN A 34 -22.40 -2.54 8.73
N THR A 35 -22.93 -1.76 9.66
CA THR A 35 -23.50 -0.43 9.46
C THR A 35 -23.15 0.44 10.67
N PRO A 36 -23.23 1.78 10.56
CA PRO A 36 -23.04 2.67 11.71
C PRO A 36 -23.91 2.30 12.92
N GLY A 37 -25.20 1.98 12.69
CA GLY A 37 -26.12 1.56 13.75
C GLY A 37 -25.73 0.23 14.41
N GLY A 38 -25.19 -0.73 13.66
CA GLY A 38 -24.68 -1.98 14.24
C GLY A 38 -23.42 -1.77 15.10
N ILE A 39 -22.58 -0.80 14.74
CA ILE A 39 -21.42 -0.41 15.54
C ILE A 39 -21.87 0.29 16.83
N GLU A 40 -22.86 1.18 16.77
CA GLU A 40 -23.45 1.79 17.96
C GLU A 40 -24.03 0.73 18.92
N GLU A 41 -24.73 -0.28 18.38
CA GLU A 41 -25.24 -1.39 19.18
C GLU A 41 -24.11 -2.17 19.86
N LEU A 42 -23.01 -2.45 19.14
CA LEU A 42 -21.80 -3.05 19.72
C LEU A 42 -21.29 -2.21 20.91
N LEU A 43 -21.13 -0.90 20.74
CA LEU A 43 -20.63 -0.02 21.80
C LEU A 43 -21.55 -0.04 23.03
N HIS A 44 -22.87 -0.07 22.82
CA HIS A 44 -23.84 -0.22 23.90
C HIS A 44 -23.70 -1.57 24.62
N ARG A 45 -23.51 -2.68 23.88
CA ARG A 45 -23.29 -4.02 24.45
C ARG A 45 -22.01 -4.10 25.28
N VAL A 46 -20.95 -3.42 24.88
CA VAL A 46 -19.71 -3.32 25.67
C VAL A 46 -19.98 -2.57 26.99
N LYS A 47 -20.69 -1.44 26.94
CA LYS A 47 -21.07 -0.67 28.15
C LYS A 47 -21.94 -1.46 29.12
N GLN A 48 -22.82 -2.33 28.63
CA GLN A 48 -23.64 -3.22 29.49
C GLN A 48 -22.82 -4.17 30.36
N HIS A 49 -21.54 -4.43 30.01
CA HIS A 49 -20.63 -5.24 30.82
C HIS A 49 -19.83 -4.39 31.83
N GLY A 50 -20.19 -3.12 32.04
CA GLY A 50 -19.48 -2.21 32.95
C GLY A 50 -18.13 -1.74 32.39
N VAL A 51 -17.94 -1.80 31.07
CA VAL A 51 -16.69 -1.42 30.39
C VAL A 51 -16.87 -0.10 29.65
N GLU A 52 -16.02 0.88 29.95
CA GLU A 52 -15.93 2.13 29.19
C GLU A 52 -15.28 1.87 27.82
N VAL A 53 -15.90 2.36 26.74
CA VAL A 53 -15.46 2.06 25.37
C VAL A 53 -14.11 2.69 25.03
N GLU A 54 -13.78 3.80 25.67
CA GLU A 54 -12.51 4.52 25.57
C GLU A 54 -11.35 3.75 26.21
N THR A 55 -11.67 2.83 27.13
CA THR A 55 -10.68 2.02 27.89
C THR A 55 -10.58 0.59 27.38
N ALA A 56 -11.44 0.18 26.45
CA ALA A 56 -11.38 -1.11 25.77
C ALA A 56 -10.57 -0.98 24.47
N LEU A 57 -9.73 -1.97 24.17
CA LEU A 57 -9.03 -2.03 22.89
C LEU A 57 -9.81 -2.86 21.88
N PHE A 58 -10.31 -2.21 20.84
CA PHE A 58 -10.94 -2.86 19.70
C PHE A 58 -9.86 -3.25 18.69
N CYS A 59 -9.94 -4.45 18.17
CA CYS A 59 -9.02 -4.96 17.18
C CYS A 59 -9.80 -5.64 16.07
N ALA A 60 -9.45 -5.33 14.82
CA ALA A 60 -10.02 -5.97 13.64
C ALA A 60 -8.93 -6.32 12.63
N GLU A 61 -9.22 -7.28 11.77
CA GLU A 61 -8.42 -7.50 10.57
C GLU A 61 -8.61 -6.34 9.58
N ASN A 62 -7.53 -5.90 8.94
CA ASN A 62 -7.60 -4.88 7.90
C ASN A 62 -8.14 -5.49 6.59
N MET A 63 -9.47 -5.60 6.51
CA MET A 63 -10.22 -6.19 5.40
C MET A 63 -10.60 -5.18 4.30
N GLY A 64 -9.81 -4.12 4.14
CA GLY A 64 -10.02 -3.14 3.08
C GLY A 64 -11.32 -2.35 3.24
N SER A 65 -12.21 -2.39 2.25
CA SER A 65 -13.44 -1.59 2.26
C SER A 65 -14.43 -1.98 3.36
N HIS A 66 -14.36 -3.21 3.88
CA HIS A 66 -15.31 -3.71 4.87
C HIS A 66 -15.19 -3.03 6.24
N VAL A 67 -14.03 -2.47 6.56
CA VAL A 67 -13.77 -1.82 7.86
C VAL A 67 -13.92 -0.30 7.82
N ILE A 68 -14.37 0.29 6.70
CA ILE A 68 -14.45 1.75 6.55
C ILE A 68 -15.40 2.36 7.60
N ASP A 69 -16.61 1.83 7.73
CA ASP A 69 -17.58 2.35 8.71
C ASP A 69 -17.07 2.19 10.13
N LEU A 70 -16.41 1.06 10.44
CA LEU A 70 -15.75 0.85 11.73
C LEU A 70 -14.65 1.90 12.01
N CYS A 71 -13.85 2.26 11.00
CA CYS A 71 -12.82 3.28 11.12
C CYS A 71 -13.41 4.68 11.37
N LEU A 72 -14.49 5.02 10.66
CA LEU A 72 -15.17 6.30 10.81
C LEU A 72 -15.83 6.40 12.19
N SER A 73 -16.51 5.34 12.62
CA SER A 73 -17.13 5.23 13.94
C SER A 73 -16.10 5.29 15.07
N SER A 74 -14.92 4.68 14.92
CA SER A 74 -13.83 4.77 15.90
C SER A 74 -13.41 6.22 16.15
N TYR A 75 -13.33 7.02 15.09
CA TYR A 75 -13.03 8.45 15.20
C TYR A 75 -14.20 9.23 15.82
N GLN A 76 -15.43 8.97 15.39
CA GLN A 76 -16.63 9.67 15.87
C GLN A 76 -16.91 9.40 17.36
N PHE A 77 -16.80 8.15 17.79
CA PHE A 77 -17.10 7.69 19.15
C PHE A 77 -15.86 7.51 20.03
N HIS A 78 -14.68 7.89 19.53
CA HIS A 78 -13.41 7.94 20.26
C HIS A 78 -12.98 6.62 20.93
N PHE A 79 -13.38 5.46 20.38
CA PHE A 79 -12.92 4.17 20.89
C PHE A 79 -11.57 3.75 20.25
N PRO A 80 -10.62 3.20 21.02
CA PRO A 80 -9.33 2.74 20.51
C PRO A 80 -9.49 1.55 19.56
N LEU A 81 -9.25 1.76 18.26
CA LEU A 81 -9.26 0.71 17.25
C LEU A 81 -7.83 0.40 16.77
N ALA A 82 -7.46 -0.87 16.72
CA ALA A 82 -6.27 -1.36 16.03
C ALA A 82 -6.68 -2.16 14.80
N LEU A 83 -6.10 -1.84 13.64
CA LEU A 83 -6.27 -2.62 12.42
C LEU A 83 -5.00 -3.38 12.08
N GLU A 84 -5.10 -4.69 12.04
CA GLU A 84 -3.95 -5.57 11.87
C GLU A 84 -4.04 -6.39 10.60
N CYS A 85 -2.89 -6.78 10.04
CA CYS A 85 -2.88 -7.61 8.84
C CYS A 85 -3.43 -9.01 9.18
N PRO A 86 -4.41 -9.54 8.41
CA PRO A 86 -4.93 -10.90 8.63
C PRO A 86 -3.83 -11.95 8.75
N LEU A 87 -2.78 -11.82 7.93
CA LEU A 87 -1.67 -12.75 7.93
C LEU A 87 -0.83 -12.70 9.21
N THR A 88 -0.70 -11.52 9.83
CA THR A 88 0.01 -11.37 11.11
C THR A 88 -0.75 -12.09 12.22
N ILE A 89 -2.06 -11.85 12.32
CA ILE A 89 -2.94 -12.52 13.29
C ILE A 89 -2.87 -14.03 13.07
N LYS A 90 -3.13 -14.49 11.84
CA LYS A 90 -3.10 -15.93 11.49
C LYS A 90 -1.78 -16.62 11.87
N ARG A 91 -0.63 -15.98 11.64
CA ARG A 91 0.69 -16.57 11.94
C ARG A 91 1.07 -16.55 13.41
N SER A 92 0.39 -15.76 14.23
CA SER A 92 0.66 -15.65 15.67
C SER A 92 -0.05 -16.70 16.52
N ILE A 93 -1.13 -17.30 16.03
CA ILE A 93 -2.07 -18.11 16.82
C ILE A 93 -1.62 -19.59 16.98
N GLY A 94 -0.54 -20.02 16.32
CA GLY A 94 -0.06 -21.41 16.37
C GLY A 94 -0.95 -22.39 15.58
N LEU A 95 -1.01 -23.65 16.01
CA LEU A 95 -1.80 -24.70 15.36
C LEU A 95 -3.31 -24.45 15.59
N GLN A 96 -4.10 -24.44 14.51
CA GLN A 96 -5.54 -24.19 14.56
C GLN A 96 -6.36 -25.39 14.05
N ARG A 97 -7.54 -25.60 14.63
CA ARG A 97 -8.58 -26.50 14.12
C ARG A 97 -9.92 -25.75 14.07
N GLY A 98 -10.72 -25.99 13.03
CA GLY A 98 -12.02 -25.35 12.82
C GLY A 98 -11.95 -23.87 12.42
N LYS A 99 -12.96 -23.42 11.68
CA LYS A 99 -13.14 -22.03 11.28
C LYS A 99 -14.64 -21.67 11.28
N ASN A 100 -14.99 -20.63 12.03
CA ASN A 100 -16.25 -19.92 11.94
C ASN A 100 -16.04 -18.49 12.48
N ASP A 101 -16.99 -17.60 12.20
CA ASP A 101 -16.86 -16.17 12.47
C ASP A 101 -16.73 -15.88 13.98
N ARG A 102 -17.44 -16.63 14.84
CA ARG A 102 -17.29 -16.54 16.32
C ARG A 102 -15.88 -16.86 16.79
N ILE A 103 -15.30 -17.96 16.29
CA ILE A 103 -13.94 -18.36 16.64
C ILE A 103 -12.93 -17.33 16.13
N ASP A 104 -13.14 -16.78 14.94
CA ASP A 104 -12.26 -15.78 14.34
C ASP A 104 -12.31 -14.44 15.10
N ALA A 105 -13.50 -13.95 15.48
CA ALA A 105 -13.65 -12.79 16.37
C ALA A 105 -12.93 -12.99 17.72
N ARG A 106 -13.09 -14.16 18.35
CA ARG A 106 -12.38 -14.50 19.59
C ARG A 106 -10.85 -14.56 19.40
N ARG A 107 -10.38 -15.11 18.29
CA ARG A 107 -8.95 -15.17 17.94
C ARG A 107 -8.36 -13.77 17.82
N ILE A 108 -9.09 -12.83 17.22
CA ILE A 108 -8.68 -11.43 17.09
C ILE A 108 -8.64 -10.76 18.47
N ALA A 109 -9.63 -10.99 19.32
CA ALA A 109 -9.67 -10.46 20.69
C ALA A 109 -8.46 -10.95 21.51
N ARG A 110 -8.16 -12.24 21.41
CA ARG A 110 -7.01 -12.87 22.09
C ARG A 110 -5.69 -12.33 21.56
N TYR A 111 -5.55 -12.17 20.25
CA TYR A 111 -4.38 -11.54 19.64
C TYR A 111 -4.14 -10.14 20.21
N ALA A 112 -5.19 -9.32 20.31
CA ALA A 112 -5.12 -8.00 20.91
C ALA A 112 -4.66 -8.06 22.38
N CYS A 113 -5.26 -8.96 23.17
CA CYS A 113 -4.89 -9.18 24.57
C CYS A 113 -3.40 -9.53 24.75
N LEU A 114 -2.84 -10.37 23.87
CA LEU A 114 -1.43 -10.79 23.95
C LEU A 114 -0.45 -9.73 23.41
N HIS A 115 -0.89 -8.86 22.49
CA HIS A 115 -0.01 -7.99 21.72
C HIS A 115 -0.26 -6.49 21.89
N TYR A 116 -1.20 -6.06 22.75
CA TYR A 116 -1.65 -4.65 22.84
C TYR A 116 -0.53 -3.62 22.97
N ARG A 117 0.60 -3.95 23.62
CA ARG A 117 1.76 -3.04 23.75
C ARG A 117 2.49 -2.77 22.44
N LYS A 118 2.32 -3.64 21.44
CA LYS A 118 2.91 -3.53 20.10
C LYS A 118 1.92 -3.01 19.06
N LEU A 119 0.63 -3.08 19.36
CA LEU A 119 -0.42 -2.60 18.46
C LEU A 119 -0.36 -1.07 18.33
N ARG A 120 -0.65 -0.61 17.13
CA ARG A 120 -0.82 0.81 16.83
C ARG A 120 -2.29 1.10 16.66
N LEU A 121 -2.76 2.14 17.33
CA LEU A 121 -4.10 2.63 17.10
C LEU A 121 -4.22 3.16 15.68
N TYR A 122 -5.37 2.92 15.08
CA TYR A 122 -5.69 3.34 13.74
C TYR A 122 -5.90 4.84 13.72
N GLU A 123 -5.24 5.50 12.77
CA GLU A 123 -5.40 6.91 12.48
C GLU A 123 -6.06 7.05 11.12
N LEU A 124 -7.06 7.94 11.02
CA LEU A 124 -7.71 8.20 9.74
C LEU A 124 -6.67 8.71 8.73
N PRO A 125 -6.68 8.17 7.50
CA PRO A 125 -5.77 8.63 6.48
C PRO A 125 -6.12 10.06 6.07
N ASP A 126 -5.09 10.82 5.71
CA ASP A 126 -5.23 12.14 5.10
C ASP A 126 -6.18 12.08 3.89
N LYS A 127 -7.17 12.98 3.86
CA LYS A 127 -8.24 13.01 2.85
C LYS A 127 -7.70 13.22 1.44
N ASP A 128 -6.67 14.06 1.27
CA ASP A 128 -6.05 14.31 -0.03
C ASP A 128 -5.25 13.10 -0.52
N LEU A 129 -4.57 12.39 0.39
CA LEU A 129 -3.94 11.11 0.04
C LEU A 129 -4.97 10.04 -0.36
N VAL A 130 -6.15 10.01 0.26
CA VAL A 130 -7.25 9.12 -0.17
C VAL A 130 -7.73 9.50 -1.57
N ARG A 131 -7.99 10.79 -1.83
CA ARG A 131 -8.38 11.29 -3.16
C ARG A 131 -7.35 10.96 -4.23
N LEU A 132 -6.06 11.16 -3.95
CA LEU A 132 -4.96 10.82 -4.87
C LEU A 132 -4.91 9.32 -5.18
N ARG A 133 -5.08 8.45 -4.18
CA ARG A 133 -5.13 6.98 -4.42
C ARG A 133 -6.28 6.60 -5.35
N ASN A 134 -7.46 7.21 -5.19
CA ASN A 134 -8.59 6.94 -6.08
C ASN A 134 -8.29 7.37 -7.52
N TRP A 135 -7.73 8.56 -7.72
CA TRP A 135 -7.30 8.99 -9.05
C TRP A 135 -6.21 8.11 -9.65
N MET A 136 -5.25 7.63 -8.84
CA MET A 136 -4.22 6.69 -9.30
C MET A 136 -4.81 5.39 -9.84
N VAL A 137 -5.83 4.82 -9.16
CA VAL A 137 -6.50 3.60 -9.62
C VAL A 137 -7.19 3.83 -10.97
N ILE A 138 -7.89 4.94 -11.13
CA ILE A 138 -8.53 5.34 -12.39
C ILE A 138 -7.47 5.49 -13.49
N ARG A 139 -6.39 6.22 -13.21
CA ARG A 139 -5.28 6.42 -14.14
C ARG A 139 -4.68 5.09 -14.60
N ASP A 140 -4.42 4.17 -13.69
CA ASP A 140 -3.80 2.89 -14.02
C ASP A 140 -4.69 2.01 -14.89
N ASN A 141 -6.01 2.07 -14.67
CA ASN A 141 -6.97 1.43 -15.56
C ASN A 141 -6.97 2.06 -16.96
N LEU A 142 -6.96 3.40 -17.05
CA LEU A 142 -6.88 4.10 -18.34
C LEU A 142 -5.56 3.83 -19.07
N VAL A 143 -4.43 3.73 -18.37
CA VAL A 143 -3.14 3.40 -18.97
C VAL A 143 -3.14 1.96 -19.51
N LYS A 144 -3.75 1.00 -18.80
CA LYS A 144 -3.94 -0.37 -19.33
C LYS A 144 -4.78 -0.36 -20.59
N GLN A 145 -5.90 0.39 -20.59
CA GLN A 145 -6.74 0.56 -21.78
C GLN A 145 -5.94 1.17 -22.94
N LYS A 146 -5.17 2.23 -22.70
CA LYS A 146 -4.31 2.88 -23.72
C LYS A 146 -3.34 1.89 -24.37
N VAL A 147 -2.66 1.07 -23.56
CA VAL A 147 -1.71 0.07 -24.06
C VAL A 147 -2.44 -1.01 -24.87
N SER A 148 -3.59 -1.47 -24.39
CA SER A 148 -4.43 -2.43 -25.10
C SER A 148 -4.90 -1.88 -26.45
N SER A 149 -5.45 -0.66 -26.49
CA SER A 149 -5.91 -0.01 -27.72
C SER A 149 -4.76 0.22 -28.71
N ARG A 150 -3.56 0.58 -28.23
CA ARG A 150 -2.38 0.69 -29.09
C ARG A 150 -2.01 -0.65 -29.73
N LYS A 151 -2.03 -1.73 -28.97
CA LYS A 151 -1.74 -3.08 -29.49
C LYS A 151 -2.78 -3.49 -30.54
N LEU A 152 -4.05 -3.13 -30.35
CA LEU A 152 -5.10 -3.39 -31.35
C LEU A 152 -4.86 -2.64 -32.66
N LEU A 153 -4.29 -1.43 -32.63
CA LEU A 153 -3.92 -0.68 -33.85
C LEU A 153 -2.75 -1.31 -34.62
N GLU A 154 -1.95 -2.16 -33.98
CA GLU A 154 -0.83 -2.85 -34.64
C GLU A 154 -1.32 -4.10 -35.40
N LEU A 155 -2.44 -4.72 -35.02
CA LEU A 155 -2.98 -5.95 -35.63
C LEU A 155 -3.41 -5.79 -37.10
N PRO A 156 -4.15 -4.73 -37.52
CA PRO A 156 -4.54 -4.54 -38.92
C PRO A 156 -3.39 -4.46 -39.90
N ARG A 157 -2.16 -4.13 -39.47
CA ARG A 157 -0.98 -4.09 -40.34
C ARG A 157 -0.62 -5.46 -40.91
N GLU A 158 -1.02 -6.54 -40.23
CA GLU A 158 -0.75 -7.91 -40.66
C GLU A 158 -1.82 -8.42 -41.64
N THR A 159 -3.02 -7.82 -41.65
CA THR A 159 -4.18 -8.25 -42.45
C THR A 159 -4.65 -7.21 -43.48
N SER A 160 -3.99 -6.06 -43.59
CA SER A 160 -4.36 -4.97 -44.50
C SER A 160 -4.32 -5.32 -45.98
N GLY A 161 -3.71 -6.45 -46.36
CA GLY A 161 -3.77 -6.99 -47.72
C GLY A 161 -5.02 -7.84 -48.03
N LEU A 162 -5.84 -8.17 -47.02
CA LEU A 162 -7.01 -9.06 -47.14
C LEU A 162 -8.35 -8.33 -47.17
N ALA A 163 -8.43 -7.13 -46.59
CA ALA A 163 -9.65 -6.31 -46.56
C ALA A 163 -9.31 -4.82 -46.33
N ASP A 164 -10.22 -3.93 -46.73
CA ASP A 164 -10.16 -2.52 -46.32
C ASP A 164 -10.54 -2.38 -44.84
N LEU A 165 -9.59 -1.89 -44.04
CA LEU A 165 -9.72 -1.70 -42.60
C LEU A 165 -9.68 -0.23 -42.17
N VAL A 166 -9.74 0.72 -43.10
CA VAL A 166 -9.61 2.17 -42.82
C VAL A 166 -10.62 2.64 -41.77
N THR A 167 -11.89 2.25 -41.91
CA THR A 167 -12.95 2.63 -40.95
C THR A 167 -12.69 2.08 -39.55
N ALA A 168 -12.24 0.82 -39.45
CA ALA A 168 -11.92 0.18 -38.17
C ALA A 168 -10.70 0.83 -37.50
N MET A 169 -9.66 1.16 -38.27
CA MET A 169 -8.47 1.85 -37.79
C MET A 169 -8.82 3.25 -37.28
N THR A 170 -9.60 4.01 -38.05
CA THR A 170 -10.06 5.36 -37.66
C THR A 170 -10.87 5.34 -36.36
N PHE A 171 -11.75 4.34 -36.19
CA PHE A 171 -12.49 4.15 -34.95
C PHE A 171 -11.57 3.91 -33.75
N LEU A 172 -10.58 3.01 -33.89
CA LEU A 172 -9.62 2.69 -32.83
C LEU A 172 -8.71 3.88 -32.48
N GLU A 173 -8.29 4.66 -33.48
CA GLU A 173 -7.51 5.88 -33.28
C GLU A 173 -8.29 6.92 -32.48
N LYS A 174 -9.58 7.11 -32.80
CA LYS A 174 -10.46 7.99 -32.03
C LYS A 174 -10.61 7.52 -30.58
N GLN A 175 -10.80 6.22 -30.35
CA GLN A 175 -10.84 5.67 -29.00
C GLN A 175 -9.53 5.89 -28.24
N LEU A 176 -8.38 5.70 -28.91
CA LEU A 176 -7.07 5.94 -28.31
C LEU A 176 -6.87 7.42 -27.95
N SER A 177 -7.36 8.36 -28.76
CA SER A 177 -7.33 9.80 -28.45
C SER A 177 -8.12 10.10 -27.17
N LEU A 178 -9.37 9.62 -27.10
CA LEU A 178 -10.24 9.83 -25.94
C LEU A 178 -9.61 9.28 -24.65
N VAL A 179 -8.98 8.11 -24.70
CA VAL A 179 -8.28 7.55 -23.53
C VAL A 179 -7.09 8.42 -23.12
N LYS A 180 -6.32 8.96 -24.07
CA LYS A 180 -5.20 9.88 -23.75
C LYS A 180 -5.68 11.17 -23.09
N GLU A 181 -6.77 11.75 -23.59
CA GLU A 181 -7.40 12.95 -23.02
C GLU A 181 -7.87 12.68 -21.58
N LYS A 182 -8.55 11.55 -21.35
CA LYS A 182 -8.96 11.13 -20.00
C LYS A 182 -7.77 10.96 -19.05
N ILE A 183 -6.65 10.38 -19.52
CA ILE A 183 -5.42 10.28 -18.70
C ILE A 183 -4.91 11.67 -18.34
N SER A 184 -4.83 12.59 -19.31
CA SER A 184 -4.38 13.96 -19.07
C SER A 184 -5.26 14.67 -18.05
N TYR A 185 -6.58 14.53 -18.17
CA TYR A 185 -7.53 15.08 -17.20
C TYR A 185 -7.29 14.55 -15.78
N VAL A 186 -7.16 13.22 -15.63
CA VAL A 186 -6.87 12.60 -14.33
C VAL A 186 -5.55 13.10 -13.74
N GLU A 187 -4.50 13.22 -14.56
CA GLU A 187 -3.20 13.72 -14.09
C GLU A 187 -3.27 15.19 -13.64
N GLN A 188 -4.07 16.03 -14.32
CA GLN A 188 -4.33 17.42 -13.89
C GLN A 188 -5.10 17.48 -12.56
N GLU A 189 -6.12 16.64 -12.37
CA GLU A 189 -6.86 16.58 -11.09
C GLU A 189 -5.96 16.14 -9.92
N MET A 190 -5.03 15.21 -10.17
CA MET A 190 -4.02 14.81 -9.19
C MET A 190 -3.08 15.97 -8.84
N GLU A 191 -2.64 16.74 -9.83
CA GLU A 191 -1.78 17.92 -9.62
C GLU A 191 -2.50 19.01 -8.82
N LYS A 192 -3.79 19.27 -9.09
CA LYS A 192 -4.60 20.21 -8.32
C LYS A 192 -4.61 19.85 -6.84
N ILE A 193 -4.86 18.59 -6.49
CA ILE A 193 -4.86 18.11 -5.09
C ILE A 193 -3.50 18.35 -4.41
N ILE A 194 -2.41 18.09 -5.12
CA ILE A 194 -1.05 18.31 -4.59
C ILE A 194 -0.80 19.79 -4.38
N SER A 195 -1.16 20.63 -5.35
CA SER A 195 -0.95 22.08 -5.28
C SER A 195 -1.76 22.75 -4.18
N SER A 196 -2.95 22.22 -3.84
CA SER A 196 -3.79 22.75 -2.76
C SER A 196 -3.29 22.40 -1.35
N ASN A 197 -2.32 21.48 -1.20
CA ASN A 197 -1.83 21.03 0.09
C ASN A 197 -0.32 21.26 0.21
N ILE A 198 0.07 22.25 1.02
CA ILE A 198 1.47 22.71 1.15
C ILE A 198 2.42 21.56 1.55
N ALA A 199 1.99 20.68 2.45
CA ALA A 199 2.80 19.56 2.92
C ALA A 199 3.03 18.53 1.81
N LEU A 200 2.01 18.26 0.98
CA LEU A 200 2.14 17.39 -0.19
C LEU A 200 2.98 18.04 -1.29
N LEU A 201 2.73 19.31 -1.62
CA LEU A 201 3.46 20.06 -2.64
C LEU A 201 4.96 20.10 -2.35
N THR A 202 5.34 20.41 -1.11
CA THR A 202 6.74 20.48 -0.68
C THR A 202 7.44 19.15 -0.89
N ASN A 203 6.85 18.05 -0.39
CA ASN A 203 7.45 16.73 -0.52
C ASN A 203 7.42 16.24 -1.98
N TYR A 204 6.39 16.57 -2.75
CA TYR A 204 6.31 16.29 -4.18
C TYR A 204 7.48 16.93 -4.96
N GLN A 205 7.74 18.22 -4.74
CA GLN A 205 8.85 18.94 -5.38
C GLN A 205 10.22 18.36 -4.99
N LEU A 206 10.40 17.97 -3.72
CA LEU A 206 11.61 17.29 -3.27
C LEU A 206 11.81 15.95 -3.98
N LEU A 207 10.74 15.16 -4.16
CA LEU A 207 10.83 13.87 -4.84
C LEU A 207 11.14 14.03 -6.32
N THR A 208 10.46 14.94 -7.02
CA THR A 208 10.64 15.16 -8.46
C THR A 208 12.00 15.79 -8.81
N SER A 209 12.71 16.36 -7.82
CA SER A 209 14.11 16.78 -8.00
C SER A 209 15.09 15.62 -8.24
N ILE A 210 14.72 14.39 -7.84
CA ILE A 210 15.57 13.20 -8.01
C ILE A 210 15.49 12.70 -9.45
N LYS A 211 16.64 12.61 -10.14
CA LYS A 211 16.72 12.02 -11.48
C LYS A 211 16.20 10.57 -11.46
N GLY A 212 15.16 10.32 -12.27
CA GLY A 212 14.43 9.05 -12.33
C GLY A 212 13.05 9.07 -11.67
N ILE A 213 12.78 10.00 -10.75
CA ILE A 213 11.46 10.16 -10.12
C ILE A 213 10.66 11.21 -10.90
N GLY A 214 9.78 10.73 -11.79
CA GLY A 214 8.78 11.59 -12.45
C GLY A 214 7.53 11.86 -11.59
N PRO A 215 6.60 12.71 -12.07
CA PRO A 215 5.37 13.11 -11.36
C PRO A 215 4.61 11.94 -10.74
N ILE A 216 4.26 10.95 -11.56
CA ILE A 216 3.48 9.78 -11.10
C ILE A 216 4.25 8.95 -10.07
N ASN A 217 5.57 8.82 -10.21
CA ASN A 217 6.37 8.11 -9.21
C ASN A 217 6.37 8.84 -7.87
N ALA A 218 6.46 10.17 -7.88
CA ALA A 218 6.38 10.97 -6.66
C ALA A 218 5.02 10.79 -5.97
N ILE A 219 3.92 10.84 -6.73
CA ILE A 219 2.56 10.67 -6.18
C ILE A 219 2.38 9.26 -5.59
N VAL A 220 2.83 8.21 -6.28
CA VAL A 220 2.82 6.84 -5.77
C VAL A 220 3.56 6.77 -4.43
N LEU A 221 4.75 7.35 -4.34
CA LEU A 221 5.53 7.35 -3.11
C LEU A 221 4.83 8.10 -1.98
N LEU A 222 4.23 9.26 -2.23
CA LEU A 222 3.44 10.02 -1.25
C LEU A 222 2.26 9.19 -0.73
N CYS A 223 1.48 8.59 -1.64
CA CYS A 223 0.30 7.79 -1.29
C CYS A 223 0.63 6.57 -0.44
N VAL A 224 1.70 5.84 -0.79
CA VAL A 224 2.07 4.57 -0.14
C VAL A 224 2.72 4.82 1.21
N THR A 225 3.61 5.82 1.28
CA THR A 225 4.32 6.17 2.51
C THR A 225 3.48 7.01 3.48
N GLY A 226 2.28 7.43 3.06
CA GLY A 226 1.45 8.33 3.86
C GLY A 226 2.16 9.66 4.05
N ASN A 227 2.60 10.28 2.95
CA ASN A 227 3.48 11.46 2.97
C ASN A 227 4.74 11.29 3.85
N PHE A 228 5.36 10.11 3.80
CA PHE A 228 6.52 9.72 4.61
C PHE A 228 6.28 9.61 6.14
N HIS A 229 5.02 9.56 6.60
CA HIS A 229 4.72 9.33 8.02
C HIS A 229 4.68 7.84 8.41
N ARG A 230 4.37 6.93 7.46
CA ARG A 230 4.24 5.48 7.76
C ARG A 230 5.56 4.77 8.00
N PHE A 231 6.64 5.27 7.41
CA PHE A 231 7.96 4.64 7.46
C PHE A 231 8.99 5.67 7.93
N SER A 232 9.62 5.41 9.07
CA SER A 232 10.76 6.21 9.55
C SER A 232 12.10 5.70 9.02
N ASP A 233 12.17 4.43 8.62
CA ASP A 233 13.38 3.78 8.13
C ASP A 233 13.23 3.38 6.65
N PRO A 234 14.08 3.89 5.74
CA PRO A 234 14.05 3.50 4.33
C PRO A 234 14.21 1.99 4.13
N ARG A 235 14.93 1.27 5.00
CA ARG A 235 15.10 -0.19 4.88
C ARG A 235 13.79 -0.93 5.09
N LYS A 236 12.93 -0.46 5.99
CA LYS A 236 11.57 -1.01 6.17
C LYS A 236 10.72 -0.80 4.92
N PHE A 237 10.86 0.35 4.26
CA PHE A 237 10.18 0.61 3.00
C PHE A 237 10.73 -0.24 1.84
N VAL A 238 12.05 -0.44 1.76
CA VAL A 238 12.70 -1.35 0.81
C VAL A 238 12.17 -2.79 0.98
N CYS A 239 11.96 -3.25 2.21
CA CYS A 239 11.31 -4.52 2.50
C CYS A 239 9.86 -4.55 2.01
N TYR A 240 9.07 -3.53 2.38
CA TYR A 240 7.66 -3.40 1.98
C TYR A 240 7.46 -3.43 0.45
N CYS A 241 8.35 -2.79 -0.31
CA CYS A 241 8.31 -2.78 -1.78
C CYS A 241 8.85 -4.06 -2.43
N GLY A 242 9.28 -5.06 -1.65
CA GLY A 242 9.87 -6.31 -2.17
C GLY A 242 11.19 -6.10 -2.89
N VAL A 243 11.97 -5.12 -2.43
CA VAL A 243 13.31 -4.80 -2.97
C VAL A 243 14.40 -5.42 -2.09
N ALA A 244 14.19 -5.60 -0.79
CA ALA A 244 15.17 -6.25 0.09
C ALA A 244 15.34 -7.73 -0.30
N PRO A 245 16.57 -8.20 -0.58
CA PRO A 245 16.85 -9.62 -0.75
C PRO A 245 17.06 -10.26 0.64
N PHE A 246 16.50 -11.45 0.85
CA PHE A 246 16.63 -12.23 2.07
C PHE A 246 17.47 -13.49 1.82
N GLU A 247 18.42 -13.73 2.71
CA GLU A 247 19.22 -14.95 2.68
C GLU A 247 18.36 -16.16 3.02
N HIS A 248 18.66 -17.29 2.39
CA HIS A 248 18.01 -18.56 2.67
C HIS A 248 19.07 -19.55 3.11
N SER A 249 19.61 -19.31 4.29
CA SER A 249 20.62 -20.14 4.94
C SER A 249 20.07 -20.75 6.22
N SER A 250 20.35 -22.02 6.46
CA SER A 250 20.06 -22.70 7.72
C SER A 250 21.18 -23.69 8.04
N GLY A 251 21.78 -23.54 9.23
CA GLY A 251 22.95 -24.31 9.64
C GLY A 251 24.13 -24.17 8.66
N THR A 252 24.98 -25.19 8.62
CA THR A 252 26.17 -25.25 7.75
C THR A 252 25.90 -25.78 6.34
N SER A 253 24.74 -26.42 6.12
CA SER A 253 24.47 -27.21 4.91
C SER A 253 23.48 -26.58 3.94
N ILE A 254 22.59 -25.69 4.38
CA ILE A 254 21.63 -25.01 3.48
C ILE A 254 22.18 -23.64 3.09
N ARG A 255 22.59 -23.49 1.83
CA ARG A 255 22.94 -22.21 1.20
C ARG A 255 22.11 -21.98 -0.07
N GLY A 256 20.89 -21.50 0.11
CA GLY A 256 20.01 -21.13 -0.99
C GLY A 256 20.38 -19.77 -1.60
N LYS A 257 19.95 -19.53 -2.84
CA LYS A 257 20.07 -18.20 -3.48
C LYS A 257 19.26 -17.17 -2.68
N THR A 258 19.86 -16.00 -2.43
CA THR A 258 19.18 -14.85 -1.84
C THR A 258 18.03 -14.38 -2.75
N LYS A 259 16.82 -14.25 -2.22
CA LYS A 259 15.62 -13.89 -3.00
C LYS A 259 14.81 -12.80 -2.31
N THR A 260 14.07 -12.01 -3.07
CA THR A 260 13.09 -11.06 -2.50
C THR A 260 11.86 -11.81 -2.02
N SER A 261 11.27 -11.39 -0.91
CA SER A 261 10.03 -11.98 -0.37
C SER A 261 8.85 -11.80 -1.33
N ASN A 262 7.92 -12.76 -1.32
CA ASN A 262 6.62 -12.64 -1.97
C ASN A 262 5.65 -11.73 -1.19
N LEU A 263 5.92 -11.48 0.10
CA LEU A 263 5.18 -10.58 0.96
C LEU A 263 5.62 -9.15 0.71
N ALA A 264 5.13 -8.57 -0.38
CA ALA A 264 5.56 -7.26 -0.84
C ALA A 264 4.47 -6.54 -1.65
N ASN A 265 4.50 -5.22 -1.63
CA ASN A 265 3.73 -4.40 -2.55
C ASN A 265 4.38 -4.42 -3.95
N ARG A 266 3.90 -5.33 -4.80
CA ARG A 266 4.42 -5.54 -6.16
C ARG A 266 4.12 -4.38 -7.09
N GLU A 267 3.03 -3.65 -6.88
CA GLU A 267 2.64 -2.52 -7.73
C GLU A 267 3.65 -1.38 -7.60
N VAL A 268 4.03 -1.01 -6.36
CA VAL A 268 5.05 0.02 -6.11
C VAL A 268 6.40 -0.39 -6.71
N LYS A 269 6.72 -1.69 -6.71
CA LYS A 269 7.94 -2.20 -7.35
C LYS A 269 7.96 -1.95 -8.86
N VAL A 270 6.82 -1.96 -9.55
CA VAL A 270 6.72 -1.64 -10.99
C VAL A 270 7.09 -0.17 -11.22
N TYR A 271 6.53 0.75 -10.43
CA TYR A 271 6.87 2.17 -10.48
C TYR A 271 8.36 2.42 -10.22
N LEU A 272 8.90 1.83 -9.15
CA LEU A 272 10.33 1.91 -8.83
C LEU A 272 11.21 1.32 -9.94
N THR A 273 10.74 0.32 -10.68
CA THR A 273 11.47 -0.24 -11.83
C THR A 273 11.56 0.77 -12.96
N ARG A 274 10.46 1.45 -13.30
CA ARG A 274 10.44 2.52 -14.30
C ARG A 274 11.36 3.66 -13.88
N ALA A 275 11.31 4.06 -12.62
CA ALA A 275 12.19 5.08 -12.07
C ALA A 275 13.68 4.66 -12.13
N ALA A 276 13.99 3.40 -11.82
CA ALA A 276 15.34 2.86 -11.89
C ALA A 276 15.90 2.88 -13.33
N ILE A 277 15.09 2.47 -14.31
CA ILE A 277 15.50 2.50 -15.72
C ILE A 277 15.81 3.94 -16.16
N THR A 278 14.94 4.90 -15.84
CA THR A 278 15.17 6.31 -16.14
C THR A 278 16.41 6.85 -15.45
N ALA A 279 16.62 6.52 -14.16
CA ALA A 279 17.82 6.93 -13.43
C ALA A 279 19.10 6.34 -14.04
N ILE A 280 19.10 5.08 -14.50
CA ILE A 280 20.25 4.48 -15.17
C ILE A 280 20.61 5.23 -16.46
N SER A 281 19.62 5.76 -17.17
CA SER A 281 19.87 6.51 -18.41
C SER A 281 20.44 7.91 -18.15
N TRP A 282 19.89 8.62 -17.16
CA TRP A 282 20.04 10.07 -17.02
C TRP A 282 20.79 10.56 -15.76
N ASP A 283 20.91 9.73 -14.72
CA ASP A 283 21.66 10.08 -13.50
C ASP A 283 23.11 9.55 -13.61
N PRO A 284 24.13 10.43 -13.65
CA PRO A 284 25.53 10.00 -13.85
C PRO A 284 26.02 8.99 -12.81
N GLN A 285 25.65 9.18 -11.53
CA GLN A 285 26.09 8.29 -10.45
C GLN A 285 25.42 6.92 -10.51
N ILE A 286 24.11 6.87 -10.78
CA ILE A 286 23.37 5.61 -10.93
C ILE A 286 23.83 4.88 -12.19
N LYS A 287 24.07 5.59 -13.29
CA LYS A 287 24.62 5.04 -14.54
C LYS A 287 26.00 4.43 -14.33
N ALA A 288 26.91 5.15 -13.67
CA ALA A 288 28.24 4.66 -13.32
C ALA A 288 28.15 3.42 -12.40
N TYR A 289 27.29 3.47 -11.38
CA TYR A 289 27.05 2.32 -10.50
C TYR A 289 26.55 1.09 -11.26
N TYR A 290 25.57 1.28 -12.14
CA TYR A 290 25.00 0.20 -12.96
C TYR A 290 26.07 -0.43 -13.84
N LYS A 291 26.80 0.38 -14.63
CA LYS A 291 27.89 -0.08 -15.51
C LYS A 291 28.96 -0.84 -14.75
N ARG A 292 29.43 -0.29 -13.62
CA ARG A 292 30.44 -0.93 -12.77
C ARG A 292 29.96 -2.30 -12.30
N LYS A 293 28.76 -2.40 -11.71
CA LYS A 293 28.25 -3.65 -11.16
C LYS A 293 27.95 -4.69 -12.22
N THR A 294 27.49 -4.29 -13.41
CA THR A 294 27.35 -5.23 -14.53
C THR A 294 28.71 -5.67 -15.08
N GLY A 295 29.72 -4.79 -15.07
CA GLY A 295 31.10 -5.12 -15.47
C GLY A 295 31.77 -6.12 -14.51
N GLU A 296 31.41 -6.09 -13.22
CA GLU A 296 31.79 -7.10 -12.22
C GLU A 296 31.08 -8.47 -12.41
N GLY A 297 30.34 -8.67 -13.51
CA GLY A 297 29.61 -9.92 -13.80
C GLY A 297 28.31 -10.12 -13.00
N LYS A 298 27.82 -9.10 -12.27
CA LYS A 298 26.54 -9.23 -11.54
C LYS A 298 25.36 -9.24 -12.51
N HIS A 299 24.40 -10.13 -12.25
CA HIS A 299 23.18 -10.23 -13.05
C HIS A 299 22.38 -8.92 -13.08
N LYS A 300 21.98 -8.46 -14.28
CA LYS A 300 21.31 -7.16 -14.50
C LYS A 300 20.11 -6.93 -13.58
N ALA A 301 19.25 -7.93 -13.39
CA ALA A 301 18.08 -7.81 -12.53
C ALA A 301 18.43 -7.53 -11.05
N SER A 302 19.55 -8.09 -10.56
CA SER A 302 20.06 -7.84 -9.21
C SER A 302 20.58 -6.41 -9.08
N VAL A 303 21.30 -5.93 -10.10
CA VAL A 303 21.79 -4.54 -10.14
C VAL A 303 20.63 -3.54 -10.18
N ILE A 304 19.60 -3.78 -10.99
CA ILE A 304 18.37 -2.95 -11.01
C ILE A 304 17.72 -2.93 -9.63
N ASN A 305 17.68 -4.07 -8.93
CA ASN A 305 17.13 -4.13 -7.58
C ASN A 305 17.92 -3.27 -6.58
N ALA A 306 19.26 -3.28 -6.67
CA ALA A 306 20.09 -2.38 -5.90
C ALA A 306 19.87 -0.90 -6.27
N VAL A 307 19.65 -0.59 -7.54
CA VAL A 307 19.30 0.77 -7.99
C VAL A 307 17.97 1.23 -7.39
N ARG A 308 16.93 0.37 -7.37
CA ARG A 308 15.66 0.68 -6.68
C ARG A 308 15.89 1.05 -5.21
N ALA A 309 16.71 0.28 -4.50
CA ALA A 309 17.03 0.56 -3.10
C ALA A 309 17.77 1.90 -2.93
N LYS A 310 18.69 2.24 -3.84
CA LYS A 310 19.37 3.55 -3.85
C LYS A 310 18.41 4.71 -4.12
N ILE A 311 17.46 4.54 -5.05
CA ILE A 311 16.42 5.55 -5.32
C ILE A 311 15.56 5.77 -4.08
N ILE A 312 15.10 4.69 -3.43
CA ILE A 312 14.35 4.79 -2.17
C ILE A 312 15.17 5.56 -1.12
N ALA A 313 16.44 5.21 -0.93
CA ALA A 313 17.30 5.90 0.03
C ALA A 313 17.42 7.41 -0.28
N ARG A 314 17.56 7.79 -1.55
CA ARG A 314 17.56 9.20 -1.98
C ARG A 314 16.23 9.89 -1.67
N CYS A 315 15.08 9.25 -1.93
CA CYS A 315 13.76 9.80 -1.60
C CYS A 315 13.64 10.09 -0.10
N PHE A 316 13.99 9.14 0.77
CA PHE A 316 13.96 9.37 2.22
C PHE A 316 14.95 10.46 2.66
N ALA A 317 16.13 10.53 2.03
CA ALA A 317 17.14 11.53 2.35
C ALA A 317 16.69 12.96 2.04
N VAL A 318 16.11 13.22 0.86
CA VAL A 318 15.63 14.57 0.51
C VAL A 318 14.46 14.99 1.40
N ILE A 319 13.56 14.05 1.73
CA ILE A 319 12.42 14.33 2.62
C ILE A 319 12.89 14.63 4.04
N LYS A 320 13.90 13.90 4.54
CA LYS A 320 14.47 14.14 5.87
C LYS A 320 15.24 15.46 5.95
N ARG A 321 16.05 15.76 4.92
CA ARG A 321 16.88 16.96 4.85
C ARG A 321 16.09 18.22 4.49
N LYS A 322 14.91 18.07 3.88
CA LYS A 322 14.07 19.18 3.37
C LYS A 322 14.78 20.06 2.34
N THR A 323 15.73 19.48 1.58
CA THR A 323 16.36 20.18 0.46
C THR A 323 16.37 19.33 -0.80
N PRO A 324 16.26 19.94 -2.00
CA PRO A 324 16.25 19.22 -3.26
C PRO A 324 17.47 18.32 -3.47
N PHE A 325 17.32 17.32 -4.32
CA PHE A 325 18.42 16.47 -4.74
C PHE A 325 19.37 17.26 -5.64
N VAL A 326 20.66 17.28 -5.28
CA VAL A 326 21.71 17.89 -6.09
C VAL A 326 22.45 16.79 -6.82
N THR A 327 22.50 16.87 -8.15
CA THR A 327 23.29 15.94 -8.96
C THR A 327 24.74 16.40 -8.92
N LEU A 328 25.60 15.66 -8.22
CA LEU A 328 27.03 15.90 -8.30
C LEU A 328 27.51 15.48 -9.70
N ARG A 329 28.26 16.37 -10.36
CA ARG A 329 28.98 16.00 -11.58
C ARG A 329 30.00 14.93 -11.19
N ALA A 330 29.93 13.80 -11.90
CA ALA A 330 30.78 12.64 -11.65
C ALA A 330 32.20 12.89 -12.16
#